data_AF-A0AAV2PU37-F1
#
_entry.id   AF-A0AAV2PU37-F1
#
_cell.length_a   1.000
_cell.length_b   1.000
_cell.length_c   1.000
_cell.angle_alpha   90.00
_cell.angle_beta   90.00
_cell.angle_gamma   90.00
#
_symmetry.space_group_name_H-M   'P 1'
#
loop_
_entity.id
_entity.type
_entity.pdbx_description
1 polymer ?
#
loop_
_entity_poly.entity_id
_entity_poly.type
_entity_poly.pdbx_seq_one_letter_code
_entity_poly.pdbx_strand_id
1 'polypeptide(L)'
;STPNMALQKVVLGLCLVACGVVARTDKRPAGYGYQPPQPTYTTPAPTYAPPTPSYQPPRPSYSVPQPSHSVPQPSYQTPEKEEGMPFDFGYEVEDHYKGLDFDHNSN
;
A
#
# COMPACT_ATOMS: atom_id res chain seq x y z
N SER A 1 -24.01 96.60 2.56
CA SER A 1 -23.37 95.68 1.59
C SER A 1 -22.58 94.67 2.39
N THR A 2 -22.96 93.39 2.38
CA THR A 2 -22.39 92.29 3.18
C THR A 2 -21.52 91.36 2.32
N PRO A 3 -20.39 91.82 1.73
CA PRO A 3 -19.51 90.95 0.96
C PRO A 3 -18.72 89.96 1.84
N ASN A 4 -18.65 90.21 3.16
CA ASN A 4 -17.75 89.51 4.06
C ASN A 4 -18.26 88.11 4.46
N MET A 5 -19.57 87.96 4.71
CA MET A 5 -20.13 86.67 5.17
C MET A 5 -20.21 85.61 4.07
N ALA A 6 -20.40 86.01 2.81
CA ALA A 6 -20.44 85.07 1.69
C ALA A 6 -19.03 84.55 1.35
N LEU A 7 -18.05 85.45 1.25
CA LEU A 7 -16.66 85.09 0.97
C LEU A 7 -16.05 84.24 2.10
N GLN A 8 -16.34 84.58 3.36
CA GLN A 8 -15.86 83.81 4.51
C GLN A 8 -16.42 82.38 4.53
N LYS A 9 -17.69 82.18 4.15
CA LYS A 9 -18.30 80.84 4.05
C LYS A 9 -17.68 80.01 2.91
N VAL A 10 -17.38 80.64 1.78
CA VAL A 10 -16.70 79.97 0.65
C VAL A 10 -15.28 79.55 1.04
N VAL A 11 -14.52 80.44 1.68
CA VAL A 11 -13.16 80.14 2.14
C VAL A 11 -13.16 79.06 3.22
N LEU A 12 -14.07 79.14 4.19
CA LEU A 12 -14.22 78.11 5.22
C LEU A 12 -14.61 76.76 4.62
N GLY A 13 -15.54 76.74 3.67
CA GLY A 13 -15.93 75.53 2.95
C GLY A 13 -14.76 74.91 2.18
N LEU A 14 -13.95 75.74 1.50
CA LEU A 14 -12.78 75.30 0.75
C LEU A 14 -11.69 74.74 1.69
N CYS A 15 -11.44 75.39 2.82
CA CYS A 15 -10.54 74.88 3.86
C CYS A 15 -11.02 73.53 4.43
N LEU A 16 -12.31 73.36 4.70
CA LEU A 16 -12.84 72.10 5.24
C LEU A 16 -12.76 70.96 4.23
N VAL A 17 -13.00 71.23 2.95
CA VAL A 17 -12.82 70.23 1.88
C VAL A 17 -11.35 69.84 1.77
N ALA A 18 -10.42 70.81 1.78
CA ALA A 18 -8.99 70.54 1.73
C ALA A 18 -8.51 69.71 2.96
N CYS A 19 -8.89 70.10 4.17
CA CYS A 19 -8.55 69.36 5.39
C CYS A 19 -9.19 67.96 5.41
N GLY A 20 -10.42 67.82 4.91
CA GLY A 20 -11.12 66.53 4.83
C GLY A 20 -10.50 65.56 3.84
N VAL A 21 -9.91 66.05 2.74
CA VAL A 21 -9.17 65.22 1.78
C VAL A 21 -7.85 64.72 2.37
N VAL A 22 -7.13 65.57 3.12
CA VAL A 22 -5.88 65.20 3.79
C VAL A 22 -6.10 64.20 4.94
N ALA A 23 -7.22 64.31 5.66
CA ALA A 23 -7.53 63.38 6.75
C ALA A 23 -7.87 61.95 6.29
N ARG A 24 -8.22 61.74 5.02
CA ARG A 24 -8.60 60.41 4.48
C ARG A 24 -7.40 59.55 4.08
N THR A 25 -6.18 60.11 4.07
CA THR A 25 -4.95 59.37 3.74
C THR A 25 -4.20 58.87 4.97
N ASP A 26 -4.86 58.82 6.13
CA ASP A 26 -4.30 58.14 7.29
C ASP A 26 -4.41 56.62 7.05
N LYS A 27 -3.50 56.10 6.23
CA LYS A 27 -3.20 54.67 6.20
C LYS A 27 -2.66 54.34 7.58
N ARG A 28 -3.57 53.97 8.48
CA ARG A 28 -3.26 53.39 9.77
C ARG A 28 -2.17 52.34 9.52
N PRO A 29 -0.96 52.46 10.09
CA PRO A 29 0.08 51.48 9.85
C PRO A 29 -0.46 50.13 10.32
N ALA A 30 -0.75 49.25 9.36
CA ALA A 30 -1.13 47.87 9.63
C ALA A 30 0.13 47.16 10.12
N GLY A 31 0.50 47.37 11.39
CA GLY A 31 1.84 46.99 11.83
C GLY A 31 2.07 46.85 13.32
N TYR A 32 1.07 47.06 14.18
CA TYR A 32 1.23 46.76 15.61
C TYR A 32 0.75 45.34 15.92
N GLY A 33 1.45 44.36 15.34
CA GLY A 33 1.29 42.95 15.68
C GLY A 33 2.39 42.53 16.64
N TYR A 34 2.01 42.01 17.81
CA TYR A 34 2.97 41.31 18.67
C TYR A 34 3.37 40.00 17.98
N GLN A 35 4.66 39.83 17.71
CA GLN A 35 5.21 38.56 17.23
C GLN A 35 5.90 37.84 18.39
N PRO A 36 5.38 36.69 18.85
CA PRO A 36 6.04 35.94 19.91
C PRO A 36 7.42 35.46 19.46
N PRO A 37 8.40 35.36 20.38
CA PRO A 37 9.71 34.81 20.06
C PRO A 37 9.60 33.36 19.61
N GLN A 38 10.43 32.96 18.65
CA GLN A 38 10.52 31.56 18.27
C GLN A 38 11.19 30.75 19.40
N PRO A 39 10.69 29.53 19.69
CA PRO A 39 11.34 28.65 20.64
C PRO A 39 12.74 28.30 20.15
N THR A 40 13.73 28.47 21.02
CA THR A 40 15.15 28.20 20.73
C THR A 40 15.58 26.78 21.11
N TYR A 41 14.70 26.00 21.72
CA TYR A 41 14.99 24.65 22.21
C TYR A 41 14.52 23.59 21.22
N THR A 42 15.40 22.64 20.94
CA THR A 42 15.09 21.42 20.18
C THR A 42 14.75 20.28 21.13
N THR A 43 13.75 19.49 20.77
CA THR A 43 13.42 18.25 21.50
C THR A 43 14.61 17.29 21.45
N PRO A 44 15.10 16.76 22.59
CA PRO A 44 16.21 15.81 22.60
C PRO A 44 15.85 14.54 21.82
N ALA A 45 16.81 13.99 21.08
CA ALA A 45 16.66 12.68 20.47
C ALA A 45 16.65 11.58 21.56
N PRO A 46 15.90 10.48 21.37
CA PRO A 46 15.98 9.33 22.26
C PRO A 46 17.41 8.78 22.25
N THR A 47 18.00 8.61 23.44
CA THR A 47 19.38 8.14 23.63
C THR A 47 19.49 6.62 23.75
N TYR A 48 18.36 5.91 23.82
CA TYR A 48 18.32 4.47 24.07
C TYR A 48 17.85 3.69 22.84
N ALA A 49 18.60 2.65 22.48
CA ALA A 49 18.22 1.67 21.48
C ALA A 49 17.49 0.50 22.15
N PRO A 50 16.40 -0.03 21.55
CA PRO A 50 15.75 -1.23 22.08
C PRO A 50 16.71 -2.42 22.09
N PRO A 51 16.61 -3.33 23.08
CA PRO A 51 17.48 -4.50 23.16
C PRO A 51 17.25 -5.45 21.98
N THR A 52 18.32 -6.06 21.49
CA THR A 52 18.23 -7.14 20.50
C THR A 52 17.68 -8.42 21.14
N PRO A 53 16.68 -9.08 20.56
CA PRO A 53 16.19 -10.35 21.08
C PRO A 53 17.29 -11.42 20.99
N SER A 54 17.57 -12.09 22.12
CA SER A 54 18.62 -13.12 22.24
C SER A 54 18.09 -14.55 22.11
N TYR A 55 16.77 -14.73 21.95
CA TYR A 55 16.17 -16.05 21.99
C TYR A 55 16.39 -16.79 20.66
N GLN A 56 17.00 -17.98 20.73
CA GLN A 56 17.01 -18.95 19.64
C GLN A 56 16.01 -20.07 19.94
N PRO A 57 15.10 -20.40 19.01
CA PRO A 57 14.22 -21.54 19.18
C PRO A 57 15.02 -22.86 19.22
N PRO A 58 14.59 -23.85 20.01
CA PRO A 58 15.26 -25.14 20.08
C PRO A 58 15.20 -25.87 18.74
N ARG A 59 16.28 -26.60 18.41
CA ARG A 59 16.28 -27.51 17.25
C ARG A 59 15.45 -28.77 17.58
N PRO A 60 14.64 -29.28 16.65
CA PRO A 60 13.97 -30.55 16.85
C PRO A 60 14.99 -31.68 17.06
N SER A 61 14.77 -32.51 18.08
CA SER A 61 15.67 -33.62 18.46
C SER A 61 15.23 -34.98 17.90
N TYR A 62 14.12 -35.03 17.15
CA TYR A 62 13.57 -36.28 16.66
C TYR A 62 14.04 -36.59 15.24
N SER A 63 14.41 -37.85 15.00
CA SER A 63 14.68 -38.38 13.66
C SER A 63 13.38 -38.88 13.03
N VAL A 64 13.24 -38.71 11.72
CA VAL A 64 12.15 -39.33 10.95
C VAL A 64 12.41 -40.85 10.92
N PRO A 65 11.43 -41.71 11.31
CA PRO A 65 11.58 -43.15 11.22
C PRO A 65 11.83 -43.59 9.77
N GLN A 66 12.74 -44.54 9.55
CA GLN A 66 12.86 -45.19 8.25
C GLN A 66 11.75 -46.22 8.07
N PRO A 67 11.19 -46.34 6.85
CA PRO A 67 10.24 -47.41 6.55
C PRO A 67 10.90 -48.78 6.73
N SER A 68 10.26 -49.67 7.51
CA SER A 68 10.76 -51.01 7.83
C SER A 68 10.18 -52.13 6.95
N HIS A 69 9.43 -51.77 5.90
CA HIS A 69 8.72 -52.74 5.08
C HIS A 69 9.52 -53.09 3.83
N SER A 70 9.80 -54.37 3.63
CA SER A 70 10.28 -54.89 2.36
C SER A 70 9.12 -55.06 1.38
N VAL A 71 9.34 -54.69 0.13
CA VAL A 71 8.41 -55.00 -0.96
C VAL A 71 8.41 -56.53 -1.14
N PRO A 72 7.25 -57.22 -1.08
CA PRO A 72 7.18 -58.66 -1.33
C PRO A 72 7.68 -58.96 -2.75
N GLN A 73 8.52 -59.99 -2.89
CA GLN A 73 8.84 -60.52 -4.21
C GLN A 73 7.61 -61.24 -4.78
N PRO A 74 7.27 -61.04 -6.06
CA PRO A 74 6.22 -61.83 -6.69
C PRO A 74 6.59 -63.32 -6.65
N SER A 75 5.68 -64.17 -6.16
CA SER A 75 5.88 -65.64 -6.10
C SER A 75 5.46 -66.36 -7.38
N TYR A 76 4.93 -65.64 -8.36
CA TYR A 76 4.44 -66.25 -9.58
C TYR A 76 5.58 -66.42 -10.57
N GLN A 77 5.79 -67.65 -11.03
CA GLN A 77 6.64 -67.92 -12.18
C GLN A 77 5.90 -67.46 -13.44
N THR A 78 6.60 -66.74 -14.31
CA THR A 78 6.11 -66.46 -15.65
C THR A 78 5.97 -67.80 -16.39
N PRO A 79 4.77 -68.17 -16.88
CA PRO A 79 4.61 -69.43 -17.60
C PRO A 79 5.51 -69.42 -18.84
N GLU A 80 6.32 -70.47 -19.00
CA GLU A 80 7.10 -70.68 -20.21
C GLU A 80 6.14 -70.92 -21.37
N LYS A 81 6.42 -70.30 -22.52
CA LYS A 81 5.64 -70.55 -23.74
C LYS A 81 5.93 -71.98 -24.19
N GLU A 82 5.01 -72.91 -23.96
CA GLU A 82 5.07 -74.25 -24.55
C GLU A 82 4.91 -74.13 -26.07
N GLU A 83 5.99 -74.44 -26.79
CA GLU A 83 6.03 -74.47 -28.25
C GLU A 83 5.21 -75.68 -28.74
N GLY A 84 3.93 -75.45 -29.02
CA GLY A 84 3.00 -76.50 -29.43
C GLY A 84 1.53 -76.26 -29.09
N MET A 85 1.19 -75.21 -28.33
CA MET A 85 -0.21 -74.83 -28.11
C MET A 85 -0.77 -74.22 -29.41
N PRO A 86 -1.79 -74.83 -30.08
CA PRO A 86 -2.29 -74.35 -31.37
C PRO A 86 -3.21 -73.12 -31.26
N PHE A 87 -3.44 -72.62 -30.04
CA PHE A 87 -4.31 -71.49 -29.78
C PHE A 87 -3.51 -70.40 -29.07
N ASP A 88 -3.28 -69.31 -29.78
CA ASP A 88 -2.78 -68.06 -29.22
C ASP A 88 -3.96 -67.34 -28.56
N PHE A 89 -4.10 -67.46 -27.23
CA PHE A 89 -5.10 -66.69 -26.48
C PHE A 89 -4.58 -65.27 -26.20
N GLY A 90 -4.17 -64.57 -27.25
CA GLY A 90 -3.95 -63.13 -27.21
C GLY A 90 -5.30 -62.44 -27.06
N TYR A 91 -5.72 -62.19 -25.82
CA TYR A 91 -6.82 -61.27 -25.54
C TYR A 91 -6.31 -59.84 -25.69
N GLU A 92 -6.00 -59.44 -26.91
CA GLU A 92 -5.90 -58.03 -27.23
C GLU A 92 -7.35 -57.52 -27.35
N VAL A 93 -7.82 -56.82 -26.32
CA VAL A 93 -9.04 -56.03 -26.44
C VAL A 93 -8.67 -54.86 -27.33
N GLU A 94 -8.98 -54.98 -28.61
CA GLU A 94 -8.78 -53.90 -29.58
C GLU A 94 -9.95 -52.92 -29.41
N ASP A 95 -9.89 -52.12 -28.35
CA ASP A 95 -10.76 -50.97 -28.23
C ASP A 95 -10.32 -49.94 -29.27
N HIS A 96 -11.05 -49.92 -30.39
CA HIS A 96 -11.07 -48.77 -31.29
C HIS A 96 -11.55 -47.55 -30.49
N TYR A 97 -10.62 -46.88 -29.81
CA TYR A 97 -10.85 -45.59 -29.19
C TYR A 97 -11.08 -44.57 -30.32
N LYS A 98 -12.31 -44.53 -30.82
CA LYS A 98 -12.82 -43.41 -31.61
C LYS A 98 -12.93 -42.27 -30.62
N GLY A 99 -11.88 -41.46 -30.49
CA GLY A 99 -11.82 -40.30 -29.61
C GLY A 99 -13.14 -39.54 -29.59
N LEU A 100 -13.95 -39.84 -28.57
CA LEU A 100 -15.08 -39.02 -28.22
C LEU A 100 -14.44 -37.89 -27.41
N ASP A 101 -14.11 -36.83 -28.12
CA ASP A 101 -13.76 -35.56 -27.51
C ASP A 101 -15.03 -35.02 -26.85
N PHE A 102 -15.20 -35.33 -25.57
CA PHE A 102 -16.17 -34.64 -24.73
C PHE A 102 -15.55 -33.33 -24.30
N ASP A 103 -15.29 -32.46 -25.28
CA ASP A 103 -14.88 -31.09 -25.03
C ASP A 103 -16.08 -30.39 -24.38
N HIS A 104 -16.07 -30.32 -23.06
CA HIS A 104 -16.96 -29.47 -22.30
C HIS A 104 -16.43 -28.04 -22.40
N ASN A 105 -16.56 -27.41 -23.57
CA ASN A 105 -16.43 -25.97 -23.66
C ASN A 105 -17.69 -25.35 -23.06
N SER A 106 -17.59 -24.98 -21.79
CA SER A 106 -18.56 -24.16 -21.09
C SER A 106 -18.51 -22.72 -21.61
N ASN A 107 -19.54 -22.32 -22.34
CA ASN A 107 -20.11 -20.97 -22.29
C ASN A 107 -21.59 -21.00 -22.74
#